data_AF-A0A517TFE2-F1
#
_entry.id   AF-A0A517TFE2-F1
#
_cell.length_a   1.000
_cell.length_b   1.000
_cell.length_c   1.000
_cell.angle_alpha   90.00
_cell.angle_beta   90.00
_cell.angle_gamma   90.00
#
_symmetry.space_group_name_H-M   'P 1'
#
loop_
_entity.id
_entity.type
_entity.pdbx_description
1 polymer ?
#
loop_
_entity_poly.entity_id
_entity_poly.type
_entity_poly.pdbx_seq_one_letter_code
_entity_poly.pdbx_strand_id
1 'polypeptide(L)'
;MVQRVASAQEMIGDFWAKKGREKYSRYSVGVHIKGPTQLVFINNNNDSESNERVLQVEMFRNWLRENHCQEMACCTYPKEGWEDGYTYAMVIDCPDRLTQTHCKTAYERIVGEHLTNL
;
A
#
# COMPACT_ATOMS: atom_id res chain seq x y z
N MET A 1 -27.25 13.89 -2.19
CA MET A 1 -26.93 12.50 -2.58
C MET A 1 -25.60 12.16 -1.92
N VAL A 2 -25.61 11.38 -0.84
CA VAL A 2 -24.38 11.07 -0.08
C VAL A 2 -23.63 9.99 -0.87
N GLN A 3 -22.44 10.31 -1.39
CA GLN A 3 -21.60 9.34 -2.08
C GLN A 3 -21.21 8.23 -1.10
N ARG A 4 -21.52 6.98 -1.44
CA ARG A 4 -21.07 5.81 -0.69
C ARG A 4 -19.54 5.74 -0.74
N VAL A 5 -18.90 5.81 0.43
CA VAL A 5 -17.46 5.53 0.57
C VAL A 5 -17.29 4.02 0.51
N ALA A 6 -16.52 3.52 -0.46
CA ALA A 6 -16.20 2.11 -0.56
C ALA A 6 -15.42 1.65 0.69
N SER A 7 -15.76 0.50 1.26
CA SER A 7 -15.00 -0.07 2.38
C SER A 7 -13.60 -0.43 1.91
N ALA A 8 -12.61 -0.40 2.81
CA ALA A 8 -11.24 -0.69 2.41
C ALA A 8 -11.06 -2.10 1.80
N GLN A 9 -11.87 -3.08 2.22
CA GLN A 9 -11.96 -4.40 1.59
C GLN A 9 -12.60 -4.38 0.20
N GLU A 10 -13.61 -3.54 -0.03
CA GLU A 10 -14.16 -3.29 -1.38
C GLU A 10 -13.13 -2.59 -2.27
N MET A 11 -12.34 -1.67 -1.72
CA MET A 11 -11.29 -0.98 -2.46
C MET A 11 -10.16 -1.92 -2.88
N ILE A 12 -9.80 -2.82 -1.97
CA ILE A 12 -8.86 -3.92 -2.22
C ILE A 12 -9.46 -4.90 -3.24
N GLY A 13 -10.72 -5.28 -3.10
CA GLY A 13 -11.42 -6.19 -4.01
C GLY A 13 -11.54 -5.61 -5.42
N ASP A 14 -11.92 -4.34 -5.55
CA ASP A 14 -11.97 -3.59 -6.80
C ASP A 14 -10.58 -3.45 -7.44
N PHE A 15 -9.55 -3.22 -6.62
CA PHE A 15 -8.17 -3.18 -7.07
C PHE A 15 -7.78 -4.53 -7.69
N TRP A 16 -8.00 -5.64 -6.97
CA TRP A 16 -7.71 -6.97 -7.50
C TRP A 16 -8.56 -7.33 -8.73
N ALA A 17 -9.82 -6.93 -8.76
CA ALA A 17 -10.72 -7.19 -9.88
C ALA A 17 -10.39 -6.39 -11.15
N LYS A 18 -9.90 -5.15 -11.00
CA LYS A 18 -9.54 -4.25 -12.11
C LYS A 18 -8.09 -4.41 -12.55
N LYS A 19 -7.14 -4.50 -11.61
CA LYS A 19 -5.70 -4.58 -11.88
C LYS A 19 -5.17 -6.02 -11.96
N GLY A 20 -5.86 -7.00 -11.37
CA GLY A 20 -5.53 -8.42 -11.58
C GLY A 20 -5.81 -8.94 -13.00
N ARG A 21 -6.61 -8.22 -13.81
CA ARG A 21 -6.80 -8.55 -15.25
C ARG A 21 -5.69 -8.02 -16.14
N GLU A 22 -5.06 -6.91 -15.77
CA GLU A 22 -3.83 -6.47 -16.41
C GLU A 22 -2.70 -7.33 -15.84
N LYS A 23 -2.52 -8.50 -16.45
CA LYS A 23 -1.30 -9.30 -16.41
C LYS A 23 -0.11 -8.36 -16.19
N TYR A 24 0.43 -8.36 -14.98
CA TYR A 24 1.69 -7.70 -14.66
C TYR A 24 1.73 -6.20 -14.91
N SER A 25 1.35 -5.43 -13.89
CA SER A 25 2.30 -4.39 -13.49
C SER A 25 3.51 -5.10 -12.87
N ARG A 26 4.48 -5.46 -13.71
CA ARG A 26 5.67 -6.25 -13.34
C ARG A 26 6.49 -5.61 -12.19
N TYR A 27 6.24 -4.33 -11.88
CA TYR A 27 7.01 -3.51 -10.94
C TYR A 27 6.20 -2.37 -10.29
N SER A 28 4.97 -2.62 -9.80
CA SER A 28 4.27 -1.54 -9.06
C SER A 28 4.57 -1.61 -7.57
N VAL A 29 5.65 -0.94 -7.17
CA VAL A 29 5.57 -0.18 -5.93
C VAL A 29 4.92 1.15 -6.27
N GLY A 30 3.79 1.46 -5.64
CA GLY A 30 2.98 2.57 -6.12
C GLY A 30 2.02 3.14 -5.09
N VAL A 31 1.71 4.41 -5.29
CA VAL A 31 0.81 5.21 -4.47
C VAL A 31 -0.36 5.67 -5.34
N HIS A 32 -1.57 5.24 -4.98
CA HIS A 32 -2.80 5.65 -5.64
C HIS A 32 -3.62 6.55 -4.72
N ILE A 33 -3.81 7.80 -5.13
CA ILE A 33 -4.70 8.74 -4.44
C ILE A 33 -6.13 8.39 -4.85
N LYS A 34 -6.97 8.04 -3.88
CA LYS A 34 -8.38 7.69 -4.10
C LYS A 34 -9.27 8.73 -3.42
N GLY A 35 -9.73 9.70 -4.19
CA GLY A 35 -10.54 10.79 -3.67
C GLY A 35 -9.73 11.76 -2.80
N PRO A 36 -10.40 12.64 -2.05
CA PRO A 36 -9.74 13.73 -1.34
C PRO A 36 -9.05 13.29 -0.05
N THR A 37 -9.39 12.12 0.51
CA THR A 37 -8.93 11.74 1.85
C THR A 37 -8.28 10.36 1.95
N GLN A 38 -8.16 9.60 0.86
CA GLN A 38 -7.66 8.22 0.96
C GLN A 38 -6.47 8.00 0.05
N LEU A 39 -5.53 7.21 0.57
CA LEU A 39 -4.35 6.83 -0.16
C LEU A 39 -4.18 5.31 -0.09
N VAL A 40 -3.98 4.69 -1.25
CA VAL A 40 -3.74 3.26 -1.38
C VAL A 40 -2.29 3.00 -1.77
N PHE A 41 -1.57 2.29 -0.92
CA PHE A 41 -0.21 1.82 -1.17
C PHE A 41 -0.24 0.41 -1.71
N ILE A 42 0.67 0.11 -2.64
CA ILE A 42 0.88 -1.24 -3.17
C ILE A 42 2.36 -1.54 -3.16
N ASN A 43 2.73 -2.66 -2.54
CA ASN A 43 4.06 -3.25 -2.66
C ASN A 43 3.96 -4.57 -3.43
N ASN A 44 4.26 -4.53 -4.74
CA ASN A 44 4.39 -5.71 -5.59
C ASN A 44 5.79 -5.79 -6.21
N ASN A 45 6.83 -5.52 -5.40
CA ASN A 45 8.20 -5.63 -5.89
C ASN A 45 8.57 -7.09 -6.08
N ASN A 46 8.54 -7.58 -7.32
CA ASN A 46 8.88 -8.97 -7.65
C ASN A 46 10.39 -9.26 -7.55
N ASP A 47 11.23 -8.22 -7.51
CA ASP A 47 12.70 -8.37 -7.47
C ASP A 47 13.24 -8.45 -6.04
N SER A 48 12.46 -8.08 -5.02
CA SER A 48 12.88 -8.20 -3.62
C SER A 48 12.53 -9.58 -3.06
N GLU A 49 13.29 -10.05 -2.07
CA GLU A 49 12.94 -11.28 -1.36
C GLU A 49 11.64 -11.08 -0.55
N SER A 50 10.91 -12.17 -0.24
CA SER A 50 9.66 -12.07 0.53
C SER A 50 9.85 -11.36 1.87
N ASN A 51 10.98 -11.64 2.53
CA ASN A 51 11.35 -11.03 3.81
C ASN A 51 11.57 -9.52 3.72
N GLU A 52 12.13 -9.02 2.61
CA GLU A 52 12.35 -7.59 2.41
C GLU A 52 11.03 -6.83 2.21
N ARG A 53 10.06 -7.43 1.50
CA ARG A 53 8.73 -6.82 1.35
C ARG A 53 8.00 -6.72 2.67
N VAL A 54 8.02 -7.80 3.46
CA VAL A 54 7.45 -7.82 4.82
C VAL A 54 8.08 -6.70 5.65
N LEU A 55 9.41 -6.62 5.66
CA LEU A 55 10.14 -5.60 6.41
C LEU A 55 9.76 -4.18 5.97
N GLN A 56 9.72 -3.89 4.67
CA GLN A 56 9.32 -2.58 4.15
C GLN A 56 7.89 -2.20 4.58
N VAL A 57 6.96 -3.15 4.54
CA VAL A 57 5.58 -2.93 4.99
C VAL A 57 5.54 -2.69 6.50
N GLU A 58 6.27 -3.47 7.30
CA GLU A 58 6.33 -3.28 8.75
C GLU A 58 6.96 -1.95 9.15
N MET A 59 8.07 -1.56 8.51
CA MET A 59 8.70 -0.25 8.68
C MET A 59 7.72 0.88 8.39
N PHE A 60 6.94 0.76 7.30
CA PHE A 60 5.94 1.76 6.97
C PHE A 60 4.79 1.80 7.99
N ARG A 61 4.32 0.65 8.47
CA ARG A 61 3.30 0.59 9.54
C ARG A 61 3.79 1.18 10.86
N ASN A 62 5.06 0.98 11.20
CA ASN A 62 5.68 1.62 12.36
C ASN A 62 5.69 3.15 12.18
N TRP A 63 6.13 3.63 11.02
CA TRP A 63 6.14 5.05 10.70
C TRP A 63 4.74 5.68 10.79
N LEU A 64 3.70 5.01 10.29
CA LEU A 64 2.32 5.48 10.38
C LEU A 64 1.87 5.64 11.84
N ARG A 65 2.21 4.67 12.71
CA ARG A 65 1.90 4.73 14.14
C ARG A 65 2.60 5.89 14.84
N GLU A 66 3.88 6.10 14.54
CA GLU A 66 4.68 7.21 15.10
C GLU A 66 4.18 8.58 14.65
N ASN A 67 3.61 8.67 13.44
CA ASN A 67 3.10 9.90 12.85
C ASN A 67 1.57 10.04 12.97
N HIS A 68 0.93 9.22 13.80
CA HIS A 68 -0.51 9.23 14.05
C HIS A 68 -1.39 9.17 12.78
N CYS A 69 -0.91 8.47 11.75
CA CYS A 69 -1.66 8.22 10.52
C CYS A 69 -2.49 6.93 10.65
N GLN A 70 -3.75 6.96 10.21
CA GLN A 70 -4.66 5.83 10.40
C GLN A 70 -4.62 4.85 9.22
N GLU A 71 -4.15 3.64 9.47
CA GLU A 71 -4.35 2.48 8.58
C GLU A 71 -5.82 2.05 8.64
N MET A 72 -6.51 2.08 7.49
CA MET A 72 -7.91 1.65 7.38
C MET A 72 -8.05 0.17 7.07
N ALA A 73 -7.16 -0.37 6.22
CA ALA A 73 -7.02 -1.80 6.00
C ALA A 73 -5.68 -2.14 5.37
N CYS A 74 -5.30 -3.40 5.52
CA CYS A 74 -4.18 -4.02 4.85
C CYS A 74 -4.61 -5.39 4.32
N CYS A 75 -4.10 -5.79 3.15
CA CYS A 75 -4.27 -7.14 2.62
C CYS A 75 -3.02 -7.62 1.90
N THR A 76 -2.92 -8.94 1.78
CA THR A 76 -1.91 -9.63 0.99
C THR A 76 -2.55 -10.43 -0.15
N TYR A 77 -1.79 -10.66 -1.21
CA TYR A 77 -2.12 -11.59 -2.29
C TYR A 77 -0.91 -12.48 -2.61
N PRO A 78 -1.07 -13.81 -2.73
CA PRO A 78 -2.28 -14.57 -2.43
C PRO A 78 -2.71 -14.40 -0.96
N LYS A 79 -4.01 -14.64 -0.68
CA LYS A 79 -4.64 -14.37 0.63
C LYS A 79 -4.10 -15.25 1.77
N GLU A 80 -3.31 -16.27 1.45
CA GLU A 80 -2.74 -17.21 2.41
C GLU A 80 -1.30 -16.81 2.71
N GLY A 81 -1.02 -16.51 3.98
CA GLY A 81 0.33 -16.20 4.45
C GLY A 81 0.68 -14.70 4.44
N TRP A 82 1.05 -14.17 5.61
CA TRP A 82 1.82 -12.93 5.69
C TRP A 82 3.25 -13.12 5.15
N GLU A 83 3.74 -14.36 5.12
CA GLU A 83 5.08 -14.75 4.65
C GLU A 83 5.11 -15.08 3.15
N ASP A 84 3.97 -15.52 2.58
CA ASP A 84 3.83 -15.98 1.19
C ASP A 84 3.09 -14.99 0.26
N GLY A 85 2.66 -13.84 0.79
CA GLY A 85 1.99 -12.80 0.02
C GLY A 85 2.95 -12.08 -0.93
N TYR A 86 2.88 -12.38 -2.23
CA TYR A 86 3.65 -11.68 -3.27
C TYR A 86 3.33 -10.18 -3.37
N THR A 87 2.12 -9.75 -2.99
CA THR A 87 1.71 -8.35 -3.06
C THR A 87 1.02 -7.89 -1.79
N TYR A 88 1.39 -6.72 -1.30
CA TYR A 88 0.71 -6.02 -0.21
C TYR A 88 -0.07 -4.84 -0.76
N ALA A 89 -1.27 -4.62 -0.25
CA ALA A 89 -2.00 -3.38 -0.45
C ALA A 89 -2.53 -2.83 0.88
N MET A 90 -2.40 -1.53 1.07
CA MET A 90 -2.78 -0.84 2.30
C MET A 90 -3.56 0.42 1.98
N VAL A 91 -4.62 0.67 2.72
CA VAL A 91 -5.44 1.88 2.64
C VAL A 91 -5.19 2.73 3.87
N ILE A 92 -4.89 4.00 3.67
CA ILE A 92 -4.63 4.97 4.72
C ILE A 92 -5.64 6.10 4.63
N ASP A 93 -6.14 6.51 5.79
CA ASP A 93 -6.92 7.73 5.93
C ASP A 93 -5.97 8.92 6.03
N CYS A 94 -6.14 9.86 5.11
CA CYS A 94 -5.33 11.07 4.96
C CYS A 94 -6.28 12.27 4.86
N PRO A 95 -6.67 12.89 5.98
CA PRO A 95 -7.75 13.89 6.01
C PRO A 95 -7.47 15.13 5.15
N ASP A 96 -6.20 15.38 4.81
CA ASP A 96 -5.79 16.48 3.95
C ASP A 96 -4.64 16.10 3.00
N ARG A 97 -4.34 17.02 2.07
CA ARG A 97 -3.30 16.85 1.04
C ARG A 97 -1.89 16.81 1.62
N LEU A 98 -1.65 17.43 2.79
CA LEU A 98 -0.36 17.41 3.45
C LEU A 98 -0.09 16.02 4.02
N THR A 99 -1.06 15.42 4.72
CA THR A 99 -0.99 14.04 5.21
C THR A 99 -0.77 13.04 4.06
N GLN A 100 -1.48 13.21 2.94
CA GLN A 100 -1.27 12.38 1.74
C GLN A 100 0.17 12.47 1.24
N THR A 101 0.70 13.70 1.15
CA THR A 101 2.07 13.93 0.68
C THR A 101 3.09 13.32 1.64
N HIS A 102 2.91 13.49 2.94
CA HIS A 102 3.78 12.89 3.96
C HIS A 102 3.77 11.37 3.91
N CYS A 103 2.59 10.73 3.86
CA CYS A 103 2.48 9.28 3.76
C CYS A 103 3.14 8.76 2.47
N LYS A 104 2.88 9.44 1.34
CA LYS A 104 3.50 9.10 0.06
C LYS A 104 5.02 9.14 0.13
N THR A 105 5.59 10.28 0.56
CA THR A 105 7.03 10.49 0.61
C THR A 105 7.71 9.51 1.58
N ALA A 106 7.10 9.24 2.74
CA ALA A 106 7.64 8.28 3.69
C ALA A 106 7.74 6.87 3.11
N TYR A 107 6.68 6.43 2.41
CA TYR A 107 6.68 5.14 1.74
C TYR A 107 7.72 5.06 0.61
N GLU A 108 7.75 6.07 -0.27
CA GLU A 108 8.73 6.14 -1.36
C GLU A 108 10.18 6.12 -0.82
N ARG A 109 10.42 6.76 0.33
CA ARG A 109 11.72 6.72 1.00
C ARG A 109 12.05 5.32 1.53
N ILE A 110 11.15 4.68 2.27
CA ILE A 110 11.37 3.35 2.84
C ILE A 110 11.67 2.32 1.75
N VAL A 111 10.91 2.36 0.66
CA VAL A 111 11.12 1.49 -0.49
C VAL A 111 12.42 1.84 -1.21
N GLY A 112 12.66 3.13 -1.48
CA GLY A 112 13.85 3.59 -2.19
C GLY A 112 15.16 3.31 -1.46
N GLU A 113 15.22 3.54 -0.13
CA GLU A 113 16.39 3.26 0.71
C GLU A 113 16.75 1.77 0.73
N HIS A 114 15.75 0.88 0.62
CA HIS A 114 15.99 -0.56 0.54
C HIS A 114 16.42 -1.02 -0.86
N LEU A 115 16.06 -0.29 -1.93
CA LEU A 115 16.50 -0.62 -3.29
C LEU A 115 17.95 -0.22 -3.59
N THR A 116 18.52 0.75 -2.85
CA THR A 116 19.90 1.24 -3.06
C THR A 116 20.98 0.52 -2.25
N ASN A 117 20.59 -0.35 -1.31
CA ASN A 117 21.53 -1.12 -0.47
C ASN A 117 21.70 -2.59 -0.91
N LEU A 118 21.19 -2.93 -2.10
CA LEU A 118 21.40 -4.18 -2.83
C LEU A 118 22.37 -3.96 -3.99
#